data_AF-A0A8X6L5U2-F1
#
_entry.id   AF-A0A8X6L5U2-F1
#
_cell.length_a   1.000
_cell.length_b   1.000
_cell.length_c   1.000
_cell.angle_alpha   90.00
_cell.angle_beta   90.00
_cell.angle_gamma   90.00
#
_symmetry.space_group_name_H-M   'P 1'
#
loop_
_entity.id
_entity.type
_entity.pdbx_description
1 polymer ?
#
loop_
_entity_poly.entity_id
_entity_poly.type
_entity_poly.pdbx_seq_one_letter_code
_entity_poly.pdbx_strand_id
1 'polypeptide(L)'
;MNPDATDTVQVAIFIRDIDRDYTVAEELVGAAGGIDLFLSLTQVLVQCVLNFSNISAITADGAKSITGKKIGVITLLTFDVNASGSNI
;
A
#
# COMPACT_ATOMS: atom_id res chain seq x y z
N MET A 1 16.77 -23.64 -16.47
CA MET A 1 16.27 -23.28 -15.13
C MET A 1 17.38 -22.47 -14.47
N ASN A 2 17.21 -21.16 -14.30
CA ASN A 2 18.24 -20.32 -13.71
C ASN A 2 18.00 -20.25 -12.19
N PRO A 3 18.90 -20.77 -11.34
CA PRO A 3 18.76 -20.72 -9.88
C PRO A 3 18.93 -19.30 -9.28
N ASP A 4 19.19 -18.27 -10.09
CA ASP A 4 19.34 -16.88 -9.63
C ASP A 4 18.05 -16.03 -9.67
N ALA A 5 16.92 -16.59 -10.14
CA ALA A 5 15.63 -15.89 -10.06
C ALA A 5 15.06 -16.03 -8.64
N THR A 6 15.59 -15.27 -7.69
CA THR A 6 14.86 -15.01 -6.46
C THR A 6 13.61 -14.24 -6.88
N ASP A 7 12.44 -14.84 -6.66
CA ASP A 7 11.14 -14.26 -7.05
C ASP A 7 10.84 -13.07 -6.13
N THR A 8 11.56 -11.96 -6.35
CA THR A 8 11.37 -10.71 -5.63
C THR A 8 10.17 -10.02 -6.23
N VAL A 9 8.98 -10.29 -5.68
CA VAL A 9 7.82 -9.42 -5.89
C VAL A 9 8.16 -8.07 -5.28
N GLN A 10 8.35 -7.06 -6.11
CA GLN A 10 8.58 -5.67 -5.68
C GLN A 10 7.31 -4.85 -5.93
N VAL A 11 6.82 -4.16 -4.91
CA VAL A 11 5.70 -3.22 -5.04
C VAL A 11 6.21 -1.81 -4.75
N ALA A 12 6.03 -0.91 -5.70
CA ALA A 12 6.29 0.51 -5.51
C ALA A 12 5.09 1.19 -4.85
N ILE A 13 5.35 2.06 -3.88
CA ILE A 13 4.33 2.79 -3.13
C ILE A 13 4.47 4.27 -3.45
N PHE A 14 3.38 4.86 -3.94
CA PHE A 14 3.30 6.27 -4.26
C PHE A 14 2.28 6.96 -3.36
N ILE A 15 2.61 8.16 -2.89
CA ILE A 15 1.63 9.10 -2.34
C ILE A 15 1.22 10.04 -3.45
N ARG A 16 -0.10 10.22 -3.61
CA ARG A 16 -0.67 11.19 -4.55
C ARG A 16 -1.51 12.20 -3.80
N ASP A 17 -1.19 13.46 -3.96
CA ASP A 17 -2.01 14.58 -3.53
C ASP A 17 -2.68 15.24 -4.74
N ILE A 18 -3.90 15.72 -4.55
CA ILE A 18 -4.67 16.43 -5.57
C ILE A 18 -5.14 17.74 -4.95
N ASP A 19 -4.63 18.85 -5.48
CA ASP A 19 -4.99 20.18 -4.98
C ASP A 19 -6.34 20.68 -5.52
N ARG A 20 -6.74 21.89 -5.11
CA ARG A 20 -8.01 22.51 -5.51
C ARG A 20 -8.08 22.87 -6.99
N ASP A 21 -6.94 22.98 -7.65
CA ASP A 21 -6.82 23.29 -9.07
C ASP A 21 -6.67 22.00 -9.92
N TYR A 22 -6.89 20.83 -9.31
CA TYR A 22 -6.74 19.50 -9.91
C TYR A 22 -5.31 19.18 -10.34
N THR A 23 -4.31 19.84 -9.76
CA THR A 23 -2.90 19.49 -9.95
C THR A 23 -2.61 18.21 -9.17
N VAL A 24 -1.99 17.24 -9.83
CA VAL A 24 -1.56 15.99 -9.20
C VAL A 24 -0.07 16.10 -8.85
N ALA A 25 0.24 15.95 -7.57
CA ALA A 25 1.59 15.72 -7.09
C ALA A 25 1.73 14.24 -6.74
N GLU A 26 2.78 13.58 -7.24
CA GLU A 26 3.06 12.16 -6.99
C GLU A 26 4.50 12.00 -6.50
N GLU A 27 4.69 11.25 -5.42
CA GLU A 27 5.99 10.96 -4.84
C GLU A 27 6.16 9.46 -4.57
N LEU A 28 7.28 8.89 -5.00
CA LEU A 28 7.68 7.53 -4.66
C LEU A 28 8.24 7.51 -3.23
N VAL A 29 7.51 6.87 -2.33
CA VAL A 29 7.87 6.82 -0.90
C VAL A 29 8.48 5.50 -0.46
N GLY A 30 8.44 4.48 -1.33
CA GLY A 30 9.13 3.23 -1.06
C GLY A 30 8.90 2.16 -2.11
N ALA A 31 9.70 1.09 -2.01
CA ALA A 31 9.50 -0.15 -2.74
C ALA A 31 9.68 -1.33 -1.77
N ALA A 32 8.76 -2.28 -1.80
CA ALA A 32 8.72 -3.41 -0.87
C ALA A 32 8.87 -4.75 -1.59
N GLY A 33 9.83 -5.56 -1.16
CA GLY A 33 10.05 -6.94 -1.59
C GLY A 33 9.28 -7.95 -0.73
N GLY A 34 8.99 -9.14 -1.27
CA GLY A 34 8.22 -10.21 -0.62
C GLY A 34 8.56 -10.55 0.87
N ILE A 35 7.54 -11.16 1.50
CA ILE A 35 7.31 -11.64 2.89
C ILE A 35 6.36 -10.79 3.74
N ASP A 36 6.41 -9.45 3.71
CA ASP A 36 5.36 -8.65 4.39
C ASP A 36 5.14 -7.26 3.77
N LEU A 37 4.43 -7.25 2.65
CA LEU A 37 4.03 -6.02 1.94
C LEU A 37 3.10 -5.14 2.81
N PHE A 38 2.30 -5.76 3.68
CA PHE A 38 1.45 -5.03 4.62
C PHE A 38 2.28 -4.28 5.66
N LEU A 39 3.29 -4.92 6.24
CA LEU A 39 4.23 -4.25 7.16
C LEU A 39 4.98 -3.11 6.47
N SER A 40 5.42 -3.32 5.23
CA SER A 40 6.14 -2.29 4.48
C SER A 40 5.26 -1.07 4.21
N LEU A 41 3.99 -1.30 3.83
CA LEU A 41 3.04 -0.20 3.62
C LEU A 41 2.73 0.54 4.93
N THR A 42 2.49 -0.17 6.03
CA THR A 42 2.21 0.47 7.33
C THR A 42 3.38 1.31 7.82
N GLN A 43 4.63 0.86 7.60
CA GLN A 43 5.83 1.66 7.88
C GLN A 43 5.88 2.94 7.05
N VAL A 44 5.58 2.87 5.75
CA VAL A 44 5.53 4.04 4.88
C VAL A 44 4.46 5.04 5.33
N LEU A 45 3.27 4.57 5.70
CA LEU A 45 2.20 5.43 6.21
C LEU A 45 2.64 6.19 7.48
N VAL A 46 3.30 5.49 8.40
CA VAL A 46 3.86 6.09 9.62
C VAL A 46 4.93 7.13 9.29
N GLN A 47 5.86 6.83 8.39
CA GLN A 47 6.92 7.75 7.98
C GLN A 47 6.38 9.02 7.33
N CYS A 48 5.29 8.90 6.57
CA CYS A 48 4.67 10.03 5.88
C CYS A 48 3.64 10.77 6.74
N VAL A 49 3.49 10.40 8.02
CA VAL A 49 2.48 10.95 8.94
C VAL A 49 1.07 10.88 8.33
N LEU A 50 0.83 9.84 7.52
CA LEU A 50 -0.47 9.56 6.93
C LEU A 50 -1.30 8.74 7.91
N ASN A 51 -2.57 9.11 8.02
CA ASN A 51 -3.57 8.38 8.76
C ASN A 51 -4.68 7.99 7.79
N PHE A 52 -5.32 6.85 7.97
CA PHE A 52 -6.48 6.49 7.15
C PHE A 52 -7.58 7.55 7.13
N SER A 53 -7.70 8.38 8.16
CA SER A 53 -8.62 9.53 8.18
C SER A 53 -8.27 10.65 7.19
N ASN A 54 -7.03 10.71 6.68
CA ASN A 54 -6.58 11.69 5.68
C ASN A 54 -6.29 11.09 4.31
N ILE A 55 -6.52 9.79 4.11
CA ILE A 55 -6.39 9.10 2.83
C ILE A 55 -7.77 9.04 2.16
N SER A 56 -7.87 9.58 0.95
CA SER A 56 -9.12 9.57 0.19
C SER A 56 -9.38 8.27 -0.57
N ALA A 57 -8.31 7.59 -1.02
CA ALA A 57 -8.41 6.34 -1.75
C ALA A 57 -7.07 5.58 -1.78
N ILE A 58 -7.14 4.25 -1.96
CA ILE A 58 -5.99 3.39 -2.25
C ILE A 58 -6.21 2.76 -3.63
N THR A 59 -5.20 2.84 -4.50
CA THR A 59 -5.19 2.14 -5.79
C THR A 59 -4.04 1.15 -5.77
N ALA A 60 -4.29 -0.10 -6.18
CA ALA A 60 -3.29 -1.14 -6.19
C ALA A 60 -3.50 -2.08 -7.38
N ASP A 61 -2.46 -2.82 -7.76
CA ASP A 61 -2.58 -3.78 -8.86
C ASP A 61 -3.50 -4.97 -8.49
N GLY A 62 -3.97 -5.67 -9.53
CA GLY A 62 -4.91 -6.78 -9.38
C GLY A 62 -4.30 -8.10 -8.89
N ALA A 63 -3.00 -8.15 -8.57
CA ALA A 63 -2.32 -9.38 -8.17
C ALA A 63 -2.97 -9.98 -6.92
N LYS A 64 -2.95 -11.31 -6.83
CA LYS A 64 -3.56 -12.05 -5.72
C LYS A 64 -2.90 -11.75 -4.37
N SER A 65 -1.62 -11.39 -4.36
CA SER A 65 -0.89 -10.92 -3.17
C SER A 65 -1.43 -9.58 -2.63
N ILE A 66 -2.08 -8.78 -3.46
CA ILE A 66 -2.65 -7.47 -3.09
C ILE A 66 -4.16 -7.59 -2.83
N THR A 67 -4.90 -8.23 -3.73
CA THR A 67 -6.37 -8.29 -3.72
C THR A 67 -6.95 -9.57 -3.11
N GLY A 68 -6.11 -10.50 -2.64
CA GLY A 68 -6.53 -11.78 -2.07
C GLY A 68 -7.46 -11.62 -0.87
N LYS A 69 -8.64 -12.27 -0.91
CA LYS A 69 -9.75 -12.10 0.06
C LYS A 69 -9.45 -12.44 1.53
N LYS A 70 -8.29 -13.01 1.85
CA LYS A 70 -7.94 -13.45 3.21
C LYS A 70 -6.63 -12.85 3.70
N ILE A 71 -5.63 -12.81 2.81
CA ILE A 71 -4.25 -12.41 3.13
C ILE A 71 -3.71 -11.35 2.15
N GLY A 72 -4.55 -10.84 1.26
CA GLY A 72 -4.16 -9.76 0.36
C GLY A 72 -3.99 -8.48 1.15
N VAL A 73 -3.02 -7.66 0.77
CA VAL A 73 -2.67 -6.43 1.47
C VAL A 73 -3.85 -5.49 1.66
N ILE A 74 -4.71 -5.32 0.66
CA ILE A 74 -5.94 -4.51 0.78
C ILE A 74 -6.89 -5.09 1.83
N THR A 75 -7.02 -6.42 1.89
CA THR A 75 -7.87 -7.06 2.91
C THR A 75 -7.31 -6.86 4.31
N LEU A 76 -5.99 -7.00 4.49
CA LEU A 76 -5.33 -6.78 5.78
C LEU A 76 -5.46 -5.33 6.25
N LEU A 77 -5.27 -4.36 5.34
CA LEU A 77 -5.55 -2.94 5.57
C LEU A 77 -6.98 -2.69 6.05
N THR A 78 -7.96 -3.24 5.34
CA THR A 78 -9.37 -3.08 5.71
C THR A 78 -9.63 -3.64 7.11
N PHE A 79 -9.04 -4.77 7.50
CA PHE A 79 -9.19 -5.29 8.85
C PHE A 79 -8.55 -4.38 9.91
N ASP A 80 -7.35 -3.88 9.65
CA ASP A 80 -6.62 -2.99 10.57
C ASP A 80 -7.38 -1.65 10.79
N VAL A 81 -7.92 -1.09 9.71
CA VAL A 81 -8.70 0.15 9.75
C VAL A 81 -10.01 -0.03 10.51
N ASN A 82 -10.74 -1.11 10.25
CA ASN A 82 -11.97 -1.43 10.97
C ASN A 82 -11.73 -1.70 12.46
N ALA A 83 -10.63 -2.38 12.81
CA ALA A 83 -10.24 -2.62 14.19
C ALA A 83 -9.89 -1.31 14.93
N SER A 84 -9.34 -0.34 14.20
CA SER A 84 -8.98 0.99 14.70
C SER A 84 -10.16 1.99 14.73
N GLY A 85 -11.37 1.58 14.32
CA GLY A 85 -12.58 2.42 14.32
C GLY A 85 -12.60 3.52 13.26
N SER A 86 -11.71 3.45 12.28
CA SER A 86 -11.69 4.34 11.11
C SER A 86 -12.41 3.67 9.93
N ASN A 87 -13.01 4.44 9.03
CA ASN A 87 -13.56 3.93 7.76
C ASN A 87 -12.69 4.45 6.61
N ILE A 88 -12.33 3.58 5.67
CA ILE A 88 -11.71 3.89 4.37
C ILE A 88 -12.63 3.48 3.23
#